data_AF-A0A7Y6EZZ9-F1
#
_entry.id   AF-A0A7Y6EZZ9-F1
#
_cell.length_a   1.000
_cell.length_b   1.000
_cell.length_c   1.000
_cell.angle_alpha   90.00
_cell.angle_beta   90.00
_cell.angle_gamma   90.00
#
_symmetry.space_group_name_H-M   'P 1'
#
loop_
_entity.id
_entity.type
_entity.pdbx_description
1 polymer ?
#
loop_
_entity_poly.entity_id
_entity_poly.type
_entity_poly.pdbx_seq_one_letter_code
_entity_poly.pdbx_strand_id
1 'polypeptide(L)' 'MQLGKDTGISLGFLAGTTLGSGIAFLFQFRAYEVIGSVAFFGIIGALAGLWTAVVLHHRQQSDPKT' A
#
# COMPACT_ATOMS: atom_id res chain seq x y z
N MET A 1 17.27 13.57 -2.47
CA MET A 1 16.20 13.39 -1.49
C MET A 1 15.15 12.45 -2.09
N GLN A 2 15.07 11.20 -1.61
CA GLN A 2 14.26 10.10 -2.17
C GLN A 2 12.78 10.09 -1.71
N LEU A 3 12.32 11.20 -1.13
CA LEU A 3 11.02 11.37 -0.45
C LEU A 3 9.82 10.76 -1.20
N GLY A 4 9.76 10.84 -2.52
CA GLY A 4 8.64 10.26 -3.29
C GLY A 4 8.54 8.73 -3.21
N LYS A 5 9.67 8.03 -3.10
CA LYS A 5 9.72 6.56 -3.10
C LYS A 5 9.41 6.01 -1.71
N ASP A 6 9.97 6.62 -0.67
CA ASP A 6 9.73 6.23 0.73
C ASP A 6 8.31 6.59 1.18
N THR A 7 7.77 7.72 0.70
CA THR A 7 6.37 8.11 0.96
C THR A 7 5.41 7.15 0.29
N GLY A 8 5.66 6.70 -0.95
CA GLY A 8 4.79 5.74 -1.63
C GLY A 8 4.71 4.39 -0.92
N ILE A 9 5.84 3.88 -0.42
CA ILE A 9 5.90 2.64 0.36
C ILE A 9 5.19 2.81 1.71
N SER A 10 5.49 3.89 2.44
CA SER A 10 4.91 4.15 3.76
C SER A 10 3.39 4.40 3.68
N LEU A 11 2.95 5.16 2.68
CA LEU A 11 1.53 5.43 2.42
C LEU A 11 0.79 4.16 1.96
N GLY A 12 1.41 3.34 1.11
CA GLY A 12 0.85 2.05 0.69
C GLY A 12 0.75 1.05 1.84
N PHE A 13 1.75 0.99 2.70
CA PHE A 13 1.72 0.15 3.92
C PHE A 13 0.64 0.64 4.91
N LEU A 14 0.54 1.95 5.14
CA LEU A 14 -0.47 2.53 6.03
C LEU A 14 -1.90 2.33 5.48
N ALA A 15 -2.11 2.56 4.19
CA ALA A 15 -3.40 2.31 3.54
C ALA A 15 -3.76 0.82 3.52
N GLY A 16 -2.78 -0.06 3.26
CA GLY A 16 -2.96 -1.52 3.28
C GLY A 16 -3.34 -2.04 4.67
N THR A 17 -2.67 -1.59 5.71
CA THR A 17 -3.00 -2.01 7.09
C THR A 17 -4.34 -1.45 7.57
N THR A 18 -4.70 -0.22 7.19
CA THR A 18 -6.01 0.39 7.47
C THR A 18 -7.14 -0.35 6.78
N LEU A 19 -6.96 -0.69 5.49
CA LEU A 19 -7.97 -1.41 4.72
C LEU A 19 -8.09 -2.87 5.18
N GLY A 20 -6.96 -3.50 5.50
CA GLY A 20 -6.92 -4.85 6.07
C GLY A 20 -7.65 -4.98 7.40
N SER A 21 -7.50 -4.00 8.30
CA SER A 21 -8.23 -4.00 9.58
C SER A 21 -9.71 -3.70 9.39
N GLY A 22 -10.07 -2.83 8.45
CA GLY A 22 -11.46 -2.55 8.07
C GLY A 22 -12.18 -3.76 7.46
N ILE A 23 -11.56 -4.48 6.52
CA ILE A 23 -12.13 -5.71 5.95
C ILE A 23 -12.28 -6.78 7.04
N ALA A 24 -11.26 -6.97 7.88
CA ALA A 24 -11.31 -7.94 8.96
C ALA A 24 -12.42 -7.63 9.98
N PHE A 25 -12.69 -6.34 10.22
CA PHE A 25 -13.80 -5.87 11.04
C PHE A 25 -15.17 -6.14 10.39
N LEU A 26 -15.34 -5.85 9.09
CA LEU A 26 -16.60 -6.08 8.37
C LEU A 26 -17.00 -7.55 8.30
N PHE A 27 -16.02 -8.46 8.19
CA PHE A 27 -16.27 -9.90 8.11
C PHE A 27 -16.41 -10.59 9.48
N GLN A 28 -16.32 -9.86 10.61
CA GLN A 28 -16.47 -10.43 11.96
C GLN A 28 -15.51 -11.63 12.24
N PHE A 29 -14.32 -11.62 11.63
CA PHE A 29 -13.33 -12.68 11.80
C PHE A 29 -12.84 -12.78 13.26
N ARG A 30 -12.59 -14.00 13.75
CA ARG A 30 -11.93 -14.21 15.07
C ARG A 30 -10.55 -13.54 15.06
N ALA A 31 -10.09 -13.04 16.21
CA ALA A 31 -8.85 -12.27 16.33
C ALA A 31 -7.60 -12.89 15.66
N TYR A 32 -7.54 -14.23 15.55
CA TYR A 32 -6.47 -14.94 14.83
C TYR A 32 -6.53 -14.77 13.30
N GLU A 33 -7.71 -14.76 12.71
CA GLU A 33 -7.91 -14.53 11.26
C GLU A 33 -7.72 -13.06 10.90
N VAL A 34 -8.03 -12.15 11.83
CA VAL A 34 -7.82 -10.70 11.67
C VAL A 34 -6.34 -10.38 11.44
N ILE A 35 -5.45 -10.97 12.24
CA ILE A 35 -3.99 -10.74 12.12
C ILE A 35 -3.49 -11.22 10.75
N GLY A 36 -3.95 -12.40 10.30
CA GLY A 36 -3.59 -12.93 8.98
C GLY A 36 -4.06 -12.04 7.84
N SER A 37 -5.30 -11.55 7.91
CA SER A 37 -5.88 -10.66 6.89
C SER A 37 -5.19 -9.30 6.86
N VAL A 38 -4.89 -8.72 8.02
CA VAL A 38 -4.15 -7.44 8.13
C VAL A 38 -2.73 -7.56 7.60
N ALA A 39 -2.02 -8.65 7.94
CA ALA A 39 -0.66 -8.88 7.45
C ALA A 39 -0.65 -9.08 5.92
N PHE A 40 -1.57 -9.87 5.40
CA PHE A 40 -1.68 -10.12 3.96
C PHE A 40 -2.04 -8.84 3.18
N PHE A 41 -3.05 -8.09 3.66
CA PHE A 41 -3.46 -6.84 3.01
C PHE A 41 -2.42 -5.72 3.19
N GLY A 42 -1.69 -5.71 4.30
CA GLY A 42 -0.56 -4.80 4.54
C GLY A 42 0.62 -5.05 3.60
N ILE A 43 0.99 -6.30 3.37
CA ILE A 43 2.05 -6.67 2.41
C ILE A 43 1.63 -6.33 0.98
N ILE A 44 0.41 -6.66 0.59
CA ILE A 44 -0.13 -6.32 -0.73
C ILE A 44 -0.23 -4.80 -0.90
N GLY A 45 -0.68 -4.07 0.12
CA GLY A 45 -0.78 -2.61 0.09
C GLY A 45 0.59 -1.94 -0.02
N ALA A 46 1.61 -2.43 0.68
CA ALA A 46 2.98 -1.94 0.53
C ALA A 46 3.56 -2.23 -0.85
N LEU A 47 3.32 -3.44 -1.39
CA LEU A 47 3.71 -3.80 -2.75
C LEU A 47 3.00 -2.93 -3.79
N ALA A 48 1.70 -2.68 -3.63
CA ALA A 48 0.93 -1.82 -4.52
C ALA A 48 1.36 -0.34 -4.41
N GLY A 49 1.69 0.15 -3.22
CA GLY A 49 2.27 1.47 -2.98
C GLY A 49 3.64 1.63 -3.61
N LEU A 50 4.48 0.60 -3.52
CA LEU A 50 5.77 0.55 -4.22
C LEU A 50 5.57 0.52 -5.73
N TRP A 51 4.64 -0.30 -6.24
CA TRP A 51 4.35 -0.43 -7.67
C TRP A 51 3.81 0.86 -8.25
N THR A 52 2.90 1.53 -7.54
CA THR A 52 2.36 2.83 -7.94
C THR A 52 3.41 3.93 -7.85
N ALA A 53 4.28 3.94 -6.84
CA ALA A 53 5.40 4.87 -6.78
C ALA A 53 6.39 4.66 -7.95
N VAL A 54 6.70 3.39 -8.29
CA VAL A 54 7.54 3.05 -9.44
C VAL A 54 6.88 3.44 -10.75
N VAL A 55 5.58 3.14 -10.94
CA VAL A 55 4.81 3.50 -12.14
C VAL A 55 4.66 5.01 -12.27
N LEU A 56 4.41 5.73 -11.18
CA LEU A 56 4.26 7.19 -11.18
C LEU A 56 5.61 7.86 -11.49
N HIS A 57 6.71 7.34 -10.94
CA HIS A 57 8.06 7.79 -11.29
C HIS A 57 8.38 7.53 -12.76
N HIS A 58 7.99 6.36 -13.29
CA HIS A 58 8.14 6.04 -14.72
C HIS A 58 7.28 6.93 -15.61
N ARG A 59 6.08 7.30 -15.15
CA ARG A 59 5.17 8.22 -15.85
C ARG A 59 5.68 9.66 -15.82
N GLN A 60 6.27 10.13 -14.73
CA GLN A 60 6.95 11.44 -14.70
C GLN A 60 8.15 11.50 -15.63
N GLN A 61 8.86 10.39 -15.83
CA GLN A 61 9.96 10.31 -16.80
C GLN A 61 9.47 10.28 -18.26
N SER A 62 8.18 10.00 -18.48
CA SER A 62 7.55 9.89 -19.81
C SER A 62 6.74 11.13 -20.20
N ASP A 63 6.73 12.19 -19.40
CA ASP A 63 6.18 13.49 -19.80
C ASP A 63 7.33 14.50 -20.02
N PRO A 64 8.07 14.41 -21.15
CA PRO A 64 8.82 15.54 -21.66
C PRO A 64 7.81 16.55 -22.22
N LYS A 65 7.27 17.41 -21.36
CA LYS A 65 6.63 18.64 -21.81
C LYS A 65 7.60 19.79 -21.59
N THR A 66 8.34 20.04 -22.68
CA THR A 66 8.62 21.37 -23.28
C THR A 66 8.45 22.58 -22.39
#